data_AF-A0A2V9PQ26-F1
#
_entry.id   AF-A0A2V9PQ26-F1
#
_cell.length_a   1.000
_cell.length_b   1.000
_cell.length_c   1.000
_cell.angle_alpha   90.00
_cell.angle_beta   90.00
_cell.angle_gamma   90.00
#
_symmetry.space_group_name_H-M   'P 1'
#
loop_
_entity.id
_entity.type
_entity.pdbx_description
1 polymer ?
#
loop_
_entity_poly.entity_id
_entity_poly.type
_entity_poly.pdbx_seq_one_letter_code
_entity_poly.pdbx_strand_id
1 'polypeptide(L)'
;LFTGPALTDTGVYQYVPVRPNVKYRLSAFVRSEDIISASGPRLVIQDSYSNQVLVSTEDLLGTTGWRQQVVDFVAGSEARLITVRIMRVPGNPLIKGTFWLDDVHLAAIQTVN
;
A
#
# COMPACT_ATOMS: atom_id res chain seq x y z
N LEU A 1 14.42 -23.08 -6.87
CA LEU A 1 13.27 -23.07 -5.94
C LEU A 1 13.35 -21.81 -5.09
N PHE A 2 12.23 -21.13 -4.88
CA PHE A 2 12.16 -20.01 -3.93
C PHE A 2 12.22 -20.56 -2.51
N THR A 3 12.99 -19.96 -1.62
CA THR A 3 13.09 -20.38 -0.21
C THR A 3 12.63 -19.23 0.68
N GLY A 4 11.88 -19.55 1.74
CA GLY A 4 11.36 -18.57 2.70
C GLY A 4 9.87 -18.75 2.99
N PRO A 5 9.35 -18.06 4.03
CA PRO A 5 7.94 -18.10 4.35
C PRO A 5 7.10 -17.31 3.33
N ALA A 6 5.85 -17.71 3.17
CA ALA A 6 4.85 -16.89 2.50
C ALA A 6 4.41 -15.76 3.43
N LEU A 7 4.75 -14.52 3.08
CA LEU A 7 4.50 -13.35 3.91
C LEU A 7 3.41 -12.47 3.32
N THR A 8 2.40 -12.17 4.13
CA THR A 8 1.36 -11.19 3.82
C THR A 8 1.84 -9.77 4.16
N ASP A 9 2.54 -9.59 5.28
CA ASP A 9 3.09 -8.30 5.72
C ASP A 9 4.62 -8.30 5.54
N THR A 10 5.17 -7.23 4.96
CA THR A 10 6.61 -7.07 4.74
C THR A 10 7.34 -6.47 5.94
N GLY A 11 6.61 -5.93 6.92
CA GLY A 11 7.17 -5.19 8.05
C GLY A 11 7.54 -3.73 7.72
N VAL A 12 7.37 -3.28 6.47
CA VAL A 12 7.61 -1.89 6.05
C VAL A 12 6.31 -1.10 6.12
N TYR A 13 6.25 -0.14 7.04
CA TYR A 13 5.08 0.71 7.23
C TYR A 13 5.42 2.07 7.85
N GLN A 14 4.48 3.01 7.75
CA GLN A 14 4.52 4.31 8.40
C GLN A 14 3.15 4.61 9.05
N TYR A 15 3.17 5.12 10.28
CA TYR A 15 1.99 5.71 10.91
C TYR A 15 1.77 7.13 10.39
N VAL A 16 0.55 7.44 9.99
CA VAL A 16 0.18 8.77 9.47
C VAL A 16 -1.10 9.27 10.15
N PRO A 17 -1.08 10.44 10.81
CA PRO A 17 -2.27 11.01 11.42
C PRO A 17 -3.27 11.47 10.36
N VAL A 18 -4.56 11.25 10.63
CA VAL A 18 -5.67 11.65 9.74
C VAL A 18 -6.81 12.26 10.55
N ARG A 19 -7.70 12.97 9.84
CA ARG A 19 -8.96 13.46 10.39
C ARG A 19 -10.10 12.51 9.99
N PRO A 20 -11.06 12.23 10.88
CA PRO A 20 -12.18 11.36 10.55
C PRO A 20 -13.06 11.91 9.44
N ASN A 21 -13.67 11.02 8.67
CA ASN A 21 -14.58 11.36 7.56
C ASN A 21 -13.98 12.27 6.48
N VAL A 22 -12.65 12.46 6.48
CA VAL A 22 -11.96 13.22 5.45
C VAL A 22 -11.54 12.26 4.33
N LYS A 23 -11.75 12.70 3.08
CA LYS A 23 -11.24 12.01 1.90
C LYS A 23 -9.78 12.36 1.68
N TYR A 24 -8.96 11.36 1.43
CA TYR A 24 -7.53 11.49 1.17
C TYR A 24 -7.16 10.85 -0.15
N ARG A 25 -6.07 11.34 -0.73
CA ARG A 25 -5.36 10.76 -1.88
C ARG A 25 -3.97 10.35 -1.43
N LEU A 26 -3.66 9.07 -1.56
CA LEU A 26 -2.30 8.56 -1.51
C LEU A 26 -1.75 8.52 -2.94
N SER A 27 -0.53 8.99 -3.12
CA SER A 27 0.24 8.79 -4.34
C SER A 27 1.66 8.34 -4.00
N ALA A 28 2.23 7.49 -4.84
CA ALA A 28 3.65 7.14 -4.77
C ALA A 28 4.17 6.69 -6.14
N PHE A 29 5.47 6.82 -6.37
CA PHE A 29 6.13 6.19 -7.50
C PHE A 29 6.61 4.80 -7.11
N VAL A 30 6.38 3.84 -7.98
CA VAL A 30 6.73 2.44 -7.78
C VAL A 30 7.43 1.86 -8.99
N ARG A 31 8.36 0.95 -8.74
CA ARG A 31 9.11 0.21 -9.76
C ARG A 31 9.26 -1.24 -9.29
N SER A 32 9.32 -2.18 -10.23
CA SER A 32 9.63 -3.58 -9.94
C SER A 32 10.69 -4.14 -10.88
N GLU A 33 11.45 -5.12 -10.39
CA GLU A 33 12.37 -5.94 -11.17
C GLU A 33 12.15 -7.39 -10.79
N ASP A 34 11.83 -8.22 -11.79
CA ASP A 34 11.66 -9.66 -11.70
C ASP A 34 10.78 -10.12 -10.53
N ILE A 35 9.70 -9.38 -10.24
CA ILE A 35 8.70 -9.82 -9.27
C ILE A 35 7.97 -11.04 -9.84
N ILE A 36 8.37 -12.22 -9.41
CA ILE A 36 7.80 -13.50 -9.85
C ILE A 36 6.97 -14.08 -8.70
N SER A 37 5.66 -13.91 -8.81
CA SER A 37 4.63 -14.47 -7.93
C SER A 37 3.26 -14.36 -8.62
N ALA A 38 2.22 -14.95 -8.03
CA ALA A 38 0.83 -14.65 -8.38
C ALA A 38 0.21 -13.56 -7.48
N SER A 39 0.96 -13.08 -6.48
CA SER A 39 0.54 -12.02 -5.56
C SER A 39 1.74 -11.11 -5.25
N GLY A 40 1.77 -9.95 -5.91
CA GLY A 40 2.84 -8.97 -5.79
C GLY A 40 2.67 -8.01 -4.59
N PRO A 41 3.71 -7.21 -4.29
CA PRO A 41 3.62 -6.14 -3.30
C PRO A 41 2.65 -5.05 -3.76
N ARG A 42 1.91 -4.49 -2.80
CA ARG A 42 0.99 -3.36 -2.96
C ARG A 42 1.07 -2.44 -1.75
N LEU A 43 0.74 -1.17 -1.93
CA LEU A 43 0.50 -0.26 -0.82
C LEU A 43 -0.91 -0.54 -0.27
N VAL A 44 -1.01 -0.70 1.03
CA VAL A 44 -2.26 -0.91 1.76
C VAL A 44 -2.40 0.17 2.81
N ILE A 45 -3.59 0.76 2.89
CA ILE A 45 -3.97 1.70 3.92
C ILE A 45 -4.91 0.99 4.87
N GLN A 46 -4.56 0.98 6.15
CA GLN A 46 -5.41 0.43 7.21
C GLN A 46 -5.71 1.48 8.27
N ASP A 47 -6.89 1.40 8.89
CA ASP A 47 -7.10 2.02 10.19
C ASP A 47 -6.16 1.35 11.22
N SER A 48 -5.39 2.14 11.97
CA SER A 48 -4.34 1.60 12.85
C SER A 48 -4.86 0.94 14.11
N TYR A 49 -6.10 1.24 14.50
CA TYR A 49 -6.70 0.70 15.73
C TYR A 49 -7.48 -0.58 15.44
N SER A 50 -8.20 -0.63 14.32
CA SER A 50 -9.02 -1.81 13.96
C SER A 50 -8.33 -2.78 13.00
N ASN A 51 -7.20 -2.38 12.39
CA ASN A 51 -6.55 -3.08 11.28
C ASN A 51 -7.44 -3.27 10.04
N GLN A 52 -8.58 -2.57 9.96
CA GLN A 52 -9.46 -2.60 8.79
C GLN A 52 -8.72 -2.01 7.59
N VAL A 53 -8.65 -2.78 6.50
CA VAL A 53 -8.16 -2.26 5.20
C VAL A 53 -9.17 -1.26 4.66
N LEU A 54 -8.72 -0.03 4.43
CA LEU A 54 -9.50 1.06 3.86
C LEU A 54 -9.39 1.07 2.32
N VAL A 55 -8.17 0.87 1.80
CA VAL A 55 -7.90 0.77 0.36
C VAL A 55 -6.54 0.09 0.12
N SER A 56 -6.32 -0.39 -1.10
CA SER A 56 -5.00 -0.81 -1.57
C SER A 56 -4.78 -0.44 -3.02
N THR A 57 -3.53 -0.25 -3.42
CA THR A 57 -3.16 -0.16 -4.84
C THR A 57 -3.27 -1.52 -5.53
N GLU A 58 -3.19 -1.53 -6.86
CA GLU A 58 -2.84 -2.73 -7.62
C GLU A 58 -1.45 -3.24 -7.19
N ASP A 59 -1.24 -4.55 -7.32
CA ASP A 59 0.07 -5.13 -7.11
C ASP A 59 1.02 -4.89 -8.29
N LEU A 60 2.31 -5.04 -8.03
CA LEU A 60 3.34 -5.02 -9.05
C LEU A 60 3.87 -6.44 -9.28
N LEU A 61 3.88 -6.85 -10.55
CA LEU A 61 4.43 -8.12 -11.02
C LEU A 61 5.43 -7.86 -12.15
N GLY A 62 6.34 -8.81 -12.36
CA GLY A 62 7.38 -8.73 -13.38
C GLY A 62 8.30 -7.53 -13.20
N THR A 63 8.82 -7.03 -14.33
CA THR A 63 9.71 -5.87 -14.39
C THR A 63 8.95 -4.69 -14.97
N THR A 64 8.97 -3.57 -14.26
CA THR A 64 8.30 -2.33 -14.65
C THR A 64 9.25 -1.14 -14.47
N GLY A 65 9.10 -0.11 -15.30
CA GLY A 65 9.71 1.20 -15.03
C GLY A 65 9.00 1.92 -13.89
N TRP A 66 9.56 3.05 -13.45
CA TRP A 66 8.88 3.93 -12.50
C TRP A 66 7.52 4.37 -13.06
N ARG A 67 6.46 4.15 -12.28
CA ARG A 67 5.11 4.65 -12.56
C ARG A 67 4.46 5.13 -11.29
N GLN A 68 3.60 6.13 -11.40
CA GLN A 68 2.83 6.60 -10.26
C GLN A 68 1.63 5.68 -10.02
N GLN A 69 1.41 5.28 -8.78
CA GLN A 69 0.15 4.72 -8.31
C GLN A 69 -0.57 5.75 -7.45
N VAL A 70 -1.90 5.82 -7.60
CA VAL A 70 -2.76 6.75 -6.89
C VAL A 70 -3.99 6.00 -6.40
N VAL A 71 -4.34 6.18 -5.14
CA VAL A 71 -5.60 5.66 -4.57
C VAL A 71 -6.25 6.71 -3.69
N ASP A 72 -7.57 6.80 -3.78
CA ASP A 72 -8.39 7.62 -2.89
C ASP A 72 -9.05 6.73 -1.84
N PHE A 73 -9.19 7.25 -0.62
CA PHE A 73 -9.98 6.61 0.43
C PHE A 73 -10.62 7.66 1.34
N VAL A 74 -11.62 7.24 2.10
CA VAL A 74 -12.22 8.04 3.17
C VAL A 74 -11.77 7.46 4.49
N ALA A 75 -11.21 8.29 5.37
CA ALA A 75 -10.89 7.86 6.72
C ALA A 75 -12.18 7.53 7.48
N GLY A 76 -12.16 6.45 8.28
CA GLY A 76 -13.30 6.04 9.09
C GLY A 76 -13.80 7.15 10.02
N SER A 77 -15.04 7.03 10.50
CA SER A 77 -15.70 8.04 11.35
C SER A 77 -15.01 8.31 12.68
N GLU A 78 -14.17 7.38 13.13
CA GLU A 78 -13.38 7.51 14.35
C GLU A 78 -11.86 7.52 14.08
N ALA A 79 -11.44 7.27 12.84
CA ALA A 79 -10.04 7.12 12.46
C ALA A 79 -9.23 8.40 12.75
N ARG A 80 -8.23 8.28 13.62
CA ARG A 80 -7.23 9.34 13.89
C ARG A 80 -5.83 9.00 13.40
N LEU A 81 -5.60 7.73 13.09
CA LEU A 81 -4.30 7.20 12.70
C LEU A 81 -4.49 6.08 11.69
N ILE A 82 -3.80 6.16 10.57
CA ILE A 82 -3.70 5.07 9.59
C ILE A 82 -2.28 4.53 9.53
N THR A 83 -2.14 3.30 9.03
CA THR A 83 -0.87 2.82 8.54
C THR A 83 -0.87 2.80 7.02
N VAL A 84 0.20 3.33 6.42
CA VAL A 84 0.55 3.07 5.02
C VAL A 84 1.63 2.01 5.04
N ARG A 85 1.38 0.87 4.42
CA ARG A 85 2.23 -0.33 4.54
C ARG A 85 2.33 -1.09 3.24
N ILE A 86 3.42 -1.83 3.07
CA ILE A 86 3.62 -2.71 1.92
C ILE A 86 3.17 -4.11 2.31
N MET A 87 2.19 -4.66 1.60
CA MET A 87 1.63 -5.98 1.86
C MET A 87 1.49 -6.79 0.57
N ARG A 88 1.22 -8.08 0.73
CA ARG A 88 0.81 -9.03 -0.29
C ARG A 88 -0.47 -9.70 0.19
N VAL A 89 -1.57 -9.57 -0.54
CA VAL A 89 -2.88 -10.07 -0.09
C VAL A 89 -3.47 -10.96 -1.18
N PRO A 90 -3.44 -12.29 -1.03
CA PRO A 90 -2.83 -13.07 0.05
C PRO A 90 -1.30 -13.16 -0.05
N GLY A 91 -0.60 -13.52 1.04
CA GLY A 91 0.86 -13.68 1.07
C GLY A 91 1.44 -14.90 0.33
N ASN A 92 0.58 -15.76 -0.23
CA ASN A 92 0.92 -16.92 -1.05
C ASN A 92 0.64 -16.65 -2.53
N PRO A 93 1.39 -17.25 -3.48
CA PRO A 93 2.52 -18.20 -3.31
C PRO A 93 3.83 -17.49 -2.89
N LEU A 94 4.98 -18.16 -2.91
CA LEU A 94 6.27 -17.51 -2.66
C LEU A 94 6.57 -16.41 -3.70
N ILE A 95 7.51 -15.53 -3.36
CA ILE A 95 7.89 -14.37 -4.18
C ILE A 95 9.41 -14.21 -4.20
N LYS A 96 9.96 -13.71 -5.31
CA LYS A 96 11.31 -13.12 -5.43
C LYS A 96 11.22 -11.86 -6.27
N GLY A 97 12.31 -11.11 -6.31
CA GLY A 97 12.47 -9.91 -7.12
C GLY A 97 12.73 -8.71 -6.22
N THR A 98 12.60 -7.51 -6.78
CA THR A 98 12.81 -6.26 -6.05
C THR A 98 11.69 -5.28 -6.36
N PHE A 99 11.24 -4.59 -5.32
CA PHE A 99 10.24 -3.54 -5.37
C PHE A 99 10.85 -2.28 -4.80
N TRP A 100 10.71 -1.17 -5.52
CA TRP A 100 11.11 0.14 -5.06
C TRP A 100 9.88 1.04 -4.95
N LEU A 101 9.94 1.94 -3.98
CA LEU A 101 8.95 2.93 -3.67
C LEU A 101 9.67 4.27 -3.49
N ASP A 102 9.12 5.34 -4.06
CA ASP A 102 9.62 6.69 -3.90
C ASP A 102 8.47 7.71 -3.85
N ASP A 103 8.76 8.90 -3.33
CA ASP A 103 7.84 10.06 -3.31
C ASP A 103 6.43 9.72 -2.77
N VAL A 104 6.37 9.01 -1.64
CA VAL A 104 5.10 8.70 -0.96
C VAL A 104 4.50 9.99 -0.42
N HIS A 105 3.31 10.31 -0.89
CA HIS A 105 2.61 11.54 -0.53
C HIS A 105 1.14 11.26 -0.20
N LEU A 106 0.67 11.81 0.90
CA LEU A 106 -0.72 11.73 1.34
C LEU A 106 -1.28 13.14 1.52
N ALA A 107 -2.37 13.46 0.82
CA ALA A 107 -3.04 14.74 0.95
C ALA A 107 -4.54 14.58 1.16
N ALA A 108 -5.12 15.44 1.99
CA ALA A 108 -6.57 15.58 2.06
C ALA A 108 -7.08 16.17 0.74
N ILE A 109 -8.13 15.56 0.17
CA ILE A 109 -8.80 16.10 -1.01
C ILE A 109 -9.79 17.14 -0.48
N GLN A 110 -9.54 18.42 -0.75
CA GLN A 110 -10.51 19.46 -0.45
C GLN A 110 -11.72 19.26 -1.36
N THR A 111 -12.90 19.10 -0.77
CA THR A 111 -14.14 19.28 -1.50
C THR A 111 -14.32 20.77 -1.71
N VAL A 112 -14.25 21.24 -2.95
CA VAL A 112 -14.66 22.60 -3.28
C VAL A 112 -16.18 22.64 -3.13
N ASN A 113 -16.66 23.50 -2.24
CA ASN A 113 -18.09 23.79 -2.11
C ASN A 113 -18.55 24.71 -3.24
#